data_AF-A0A6N9TWD0-F1
#
_entry.id   AF-A0A6N9TWD0-F1
#
_cell.length_a   1.000
_cell.length_b   1.000
_cell.length_c   1.000
_cell.angle_alpha   90.00
_cell.angle_beta   90.00
_cell.angle_gamma   90.00
#
_symmetry.space_group_name_H-M   'P 1'
#
loop_
_entity.id
_entity.type
_entity.pdbx_description
1 polymer ?
#
loop_
_entity_poly.entity_id
_entity_poly.type
_entity_poly.pdbx_seq_one_letter_code
_entity_poly.pdbx_strand_id
1 'polypeptide(L)'
;SNVSLDQVRQALEQLTQASENLDGDQRVEEAKVHANQTIDQLTHLNSLQQQTAKESVKNATKLEEIATVSNNAQALNKVMGKLEQFINHADSVENSDNYRQADDDKIIAYDEALEHGQDIQKTNATQNETKQALQQLI
;
A
#
# COMPACT_ATOMS: atom_id res chain seq x y z
N SER A 1 25.16 49.87 15.64
CA SER A 1 26.24 49.02 15.11
C SER A 1 25.88 48.58 13.72
N ASN A 2 26.69 48.90 12.71
CA ASN A 2 26.53 48.37 11.36
C ASN A 2 27.37 47.10 11.24
N VAL A 3 26.78 46.03 10.70
CA VAL A 3 27.45 44.75 10.46
C VAL A 3 28.62 44.97 9.48
N SER A 4 29.81 44.42 9.76
CA SER A 4 30.96 44.59 8.87
C SER A 4 30.82 43.73 7.61
N LEU A 5 31.46 44.14 6.52
CA LEU A 5 31.48 43.39 5.26
C LEU A 5 32.01 41.95 5.45
N ASP A 6 32.95 41.75 6.37
CA ASP A 6 33.52 40.44 6.68
C ASP A 6 32.53 39.54 7.40
N GLN A 7 31.72 40.09 8.31
CA GLN A 7 30.64 39.33 8.97
C GLN A 7 29.58 38.88 7.97
N VAL A 8 29.28 39.69 6.95
CA VAL A 8 28.34 39.33 5.88
C VAL A 8 28.92 38.21 5.01
N ARG A 9 30.21 38.25 4.67
CA ARG A 9 30.86 37.17 3.89
C ARG A 9 30.90 35.84 4.64
N GLN A 10 31.24 35.88 5.93
CA GLN A 10 31.28 34.67 6.75
C GLN A 10 29.90 34.03 6.90
N ALA A 11 28.85 34.84 7.07
CA ALA A 11 27.48 34.34 7.11
C ALA A 11 27.05 33.71 5.77
N LEU A 12 27.50 34.27 4.64
CA LEU A 12 27.21 33.73 3.30
C LEU A 12 27.91 32.38 3.08
N GLU A 13 29.18 32.23 3.47
CA GLU A 13 29.92 30.97 3.38
C GLU A 13 29.28 29.86 4.23
N GLN A 14 28.86 30.20 5.45
CA GLN A 14 28.14 29.27 6.33
C GLN A 14 26.79 28.84 5.74
N LEU A 15 26.06 29.77 5.12
CA LEU A 15 24.81 29.48 4.44
C LEU A 15 25.02 28.57 3.22
N THR A 16 26.06 28.82 2.42
CA THR A 16 26.43 27.96 1.28
C THR A 16 26.78 26.56 1.74
N GLN A 17 27.64 26.41 2.76
CA GLN A 17 27.98 25.09 3.32
C GLN A 17 26.77 24.39 3.93
N ALA A 18 25.90 25.10 4.66
CA ALA A 18 24.67 24.53 5.19
C ALA A 18 23.73 24.06 4.08
N SER A 19 23.65 24.79 2.97
CA SER A 19 22.86 24.42 1.78
C SER A 19 23.45 23.22 1.04
N GLU A 20 24.78 23.14 0.90
CA GLU A 20 25.47 22.01 0.29
C GLU A 20 25.34 20.73 1.12
N ASN A 21 25.21 20.87 2.45
CA ASN A 21 24.98 19.76 3.38
C ASN A 21 23.52 19.31 3.45
N LEU A 22 22.60 19.89 2.67
CA LEU A 22 21.23 19.39 2.58
C LEU A 22 21.19 18.11 1.74
N ASP A 23 21.18 16.96 2.43
CA ASP A 23 21.18 15.60 1.87
C ASP A 23 19.79 15.10 1.40
N GLY A 24 18.85 16.01 1.14
CA GLY A 24 17.45 15.68 0.91
C GLY A 24 17.22 14.71 -0.25
N ASP A 25 17.87 14.95 -1.39
CA ASP A 25 17.69 14.11 -2.59
C ASP A 25 18.27 12.70 -2.38
N GLN A 26 19.42 12.59 -1.71
CA GLN A 26 20.02 11.30 -1.38
C GLN A 26 19.09 10.50 -0.46
N ARG A 27 18.56 11.13 0.59
CA ARG A 27 17.64 10.47 1.52
C ARG A 27 16.34 10.02 0.85
N VAL A 28 15.84 10.79 -0.11
CA VAL A 28 14.67 10.41 -0.92
C VAL A 28 14.98 9.15 -1.74
N GLU A 29 16.13 9.08 -2.40
CA GLU A 29 16.50 7.91 -3.21
C GLU A 29 16.70 6.66 -2.34
N GLU A 30 17.38 6.78 -1.19
CA GLU A 30 17.53 5.68 -0.22
C GLU A 30 16.16 5.19 0.29
N ALA A 31 15.25 6.11 0.58
CA ALA A 31 13.89 5.77 0.99
C ALA A 31 13.11 5.05 -0.12
N LYS A 32 13.28 5.43 -1.39
CA LYS A 32 12.67 4.72 -2.54
C LYS A 32 13.19 3.31 -2.66
N VAL A 33 14.50 3.09 -2.51
CA VAL A 33 15.10 1.75 -2.53
C VAL A 33 14.49 0.88 -1.43
N HIS A 34 14.43 1.40 -0.20
CA HIS A 34 13.88 0.64 0.93
C HIS A 34 12.37 0.34 0.78
N ALA A 35 11.59 1.31 0.29
CA ALA A 35 10.17 1.11 0.04
C ALA A 35 9.93 0.06 -1.06
N ASN A 36 10.71 0.08 -2.15
CA ASN A 36 10.60 -0.95 -3.20
C ASN A 36 10.95 -2.34 -2.67
N GLN A 37 12.03 -2.47 -1.89
CA GLN A 37 12.38 -3.75 -1.23
C GLN A 37 11.27 -4.24 -0.29
N THR A 38 10.63 -3.33 0.44
CA THR A 38 9.49 -3.68 1.30
C THR A 38 8.32 -4.18 0.47
N ILE A 39 7.99 -3.50 -0.64
CA ILE A 39 6.90 -3.87 -1.55
C ILE A 39 7.17 -5.22 -2.22
N ASP A 40 8.42 -5.52 -2.58
CA ASP A 40 8.83 -6.83 -3.14
C ASP A 40 8.55 -8.00 -2.20
N GLN A 41 8.56 -7.76 -0.89
CA GLN A 41 8.33 -8.79 0.14
C GLN A 41 6.84 -8.98 0.49
N LEU A 42 5.94 -8.18 -0.09
CA LEU A 42 4.50 -8.29 0.16
C LEU A 42 3.92 -9.44 -0.67
N THR A 43 3.62 -10.55 0.00
CA THR A 43 3.28 -11.84 -0.63
C THR A 43 1.82 -11.98 -1.05
N HIS A 44 0.92 -11.12 -0.59
CA HIS A 44 -0.52 -11.19 -0.89
C HIS A 44 -0.99 -10.11 -1.87
N LEU A 45 -0.12 -9.19 -2.26
CA LEU A 45 -0.44 -8.28 -3.37
C LEU A 45 -0.32 -9.02 -4.69
N ASN A 46 -1.27 -8.78 -5.60
CA ASN A 46 -1.11 -9.24 -6.97
C ASN A 46 -0.14 -8.33 -7.74
N SER A 47 0.28 -8.78 -8.92
CA SER A 47 1.27 -8.07 -9.74
C SER A 47 0.88 -6.63 -10.10
N LEU A 48 -0.42 -6.36 -10.32
CA LEU A 48 -0.92 -5.03 -10.66
C LEU A 48 -0.84 -4.07 -9.47
N GLN A 49 -1.24 -4.53 -8.29
CA GLN A 49 -1.16 -3.75 -7.05
C GLN A 49 0.31 -3.47 -6.68
N GLN A 50 1.18 -4.48 -6.81
CA GLN A 50 2.60 -4.34 -6.53
C GLN A 50 3.25 -3.35 -7.50
N GLN A 51 2.94 -3.43 -8.80
CA GLN A 51 3.39 -2.48 -9.81
C GLN A 51 2.93 -1.05 -9.49
N THR A 52 1.64 -0.87 -9.19
CA THR A 52 1.05 0.44 -8.86
C THR A 52 1.73 1.09 -7.65
N ALA A 53 2.04 0.30 -6.62
CA ALA A 53 2.77 0.78 -5.46
C ALA A 53 4.20 1.21 -5.81
N LYS A 54 4.93 0.42 -6.60
CA LYS A 54 6.30 0.74 -7.05
C LYS A 54 6.34 2.00 -7.94
N GLU A 55 5.37 2.16 -8.84
CA GLU A 55 5.23 3.37 -9.66
C GLU A 55 4.96 4.59 -8.79
N SER A 56 4.13 4.45 -7.75
CA SER A 56 3.88 5.52 -6.79
C SER A 56 5.12 5.89 -5.97
N VAL A 57 5.92 4.91 -5.54
CA VAL A 57 7.23 5.14 -4.89
C VAL A 57 8.18 5.89 -5.84
N LYS A 58 8.26 5.46 -7.10
CA LYS A 58 9.11 6.11 -8.11
C LYS A 58 8.75 7.59 -8.30
N ASN A 59 7.46 7.91 -8.35
CA ASN A 59 6.95 9.26 -8.57
C ASN A 59 6.99 10.16 -7.34
N ALA A 60 7.08 9.59 -6.13
CA ALA A 60 7.19 10.36 -4.90
C ALA A 60 8.46 11.22 -4.87
N THR A 61 8.36 12.44 -4.33
CA THR A 61 9.46 13.40 -4.23
C THR A 61 9.85 13.71 -2.79
N LYS A 62 9.03 13.27 -1.83
CA LYS A 62 9.25 13.50 -0.40
C LYS A 62 9.27 12.20 0.39
N LEU A 63 10.01 12.21 1.49
CA LEU A 63 10.07 11.09 2.42
C LEU A 63 8.69 10.69 2.97
N GLU A 64 7.82 11.66 3.24
CA GLU A 64 6.46 11.44 3.73
C GLU A 64 5.56 10.71 2.72
N GLU A 65 5.71 11.03 1.43
CA GLU A 65 4.98 10.41 0.33
C GLU A 65 5.42 8.95 0.17
N ILE A 66 6.73 8.70 0.17
CA ILE A 66 7.30 7.34 0.09
C ILE A 66 6.82 6.48 1.27
N ALA A 67 6.88 7.02 2.49
CA ALA A 67 6.40 6.32 3.69
C ALA A 67 4.90 6.02 3.60
N THR A 68 4.10 6.96 3.10
CA THR A 68 2.66 6.77 2.90
C THR A 68 2.37 5.66 1.89
N VAL A 69 3.07 5.62 0.75
CA VAL A 69 2.92 4.56 -0.24
C VAL A 69 3.28 3.19 0.34
N SER A 70 4.40 3.09 1.07
CA SER A 70 4.82 1.85 1.72
C SER A 70 3.79 1.35 2.75
N ASN A 71 3.29 2.25 3.60
CA ASN A 71 2.27 1.92 4.60
C ASN A 71 0.96 1.46 3.95
N ASN A 72 0.54 2.11 2.86
CA ASN A 72 -0.66 1.74 2.12
C ASN A 72 -0.51 0.36 1.47
N ALA A 73 0.65 0.07 0.86
CA ALA A 73 0.94 -1.24 0.28
C ALA A 73 0.90 -2.36 1.33
N GLN A 74 1.52 -2.14 2.50
CA GLN A 74 1.46 -3.06 3.63
C GLN A 74 0.03 -3.27 4.15
N ALA A 75 -0.76 -2.20 4.22
CA ALA A 75 -2.14 -2.28 4.67
C ALA A 75 -3.04 -3.02 3.68
N LEU A 76 -2.86 -2.79 2.37
CA LEU A 76 -3.52 -3.54 1.32
C LEU A 76 -3.13 -5.03 1.38
N ASN A 77 -1.84 -5.35 1.52
CA ASN A 77 -1.34 -6.71 1.64
C ASN A 77 -2.01 -7.48 2.80
N LYS A 78 -2.19 -6.83 3.95
CA LYS A 78 -2.90 -7.44 5.10
C LYS A 78 -4.36 -7.76 4.79
N VAL A 79 -5.06 -6.90 4.07
CA VAL A 79 -6.47 -7.12 3.74
C VAL A 79 -6.59 -8.16 2.62
N MET A 80 -5.72 -8.13 1.62
CA MET A 80 -5.64 -9.14 0.56
C MET A 80 -5.38 -10.54 1.13
N GLY A 81 -4.45 -10.67 2.09
CA GLY A 81 -4.20 -11.96 2.75
C GLY A 81 -5.39 -12.49 3.55
N LYS A 82 -6.22 -11.61 4.12
CA LYS A 82 -7.50 -12.02 4.75
C LYS A 82 -8.51 -12.45 3.70
N LEU A 83 -8.66 -11.68 2.62
CA LEU A 83 -9.57 -12.01 1.53
C LEU A 83 -9.23 -13.38 0.92
N GLU A 84 -7.94 -13.64 0.70
CA GLU A 84 -7.42 -14.94 0.25
C GLU A 84 -7.79 -16.08 1.22
N GLN A 85 -7.70 -15.87 2.53
CA GLN A 85 -8.12 -16.88 3.52
C GLN A 85 -9.62 -17.20 3.42
N PHE A 86 -10.49 -16.20 3.27
CA PHE A 86 -11.93 -16.43 3.13
C PHE A 86 -12.27 -17.18 1.84
N ILE A 87 -11.66 -16.79 0.72
CA ILE A 87 -11.84 -17.46 -0.57
C ILE A 87 -11.37 -18.91 -0.49
N ASN A 88 -10.23 -19.18 0.13
CA ASN A 88 -9.72 -20.54 0.31
C ASN A 88 -10.58 -21.41 1.25
N HIS A 89 -11.44 -20.79 2.08
CA HIS A 89 -12.38 -21.50 2.94
C HIS A 89 -13.74 -21.76 2.26
N ALA A 90 -13.98 -21.21 1.07
CA ALA A 90 -15.28 -21.25 0.41
C ALA A 90 -15.81 -22.67 0.22
N ASP A 91 -14.98 -23.58 -0.30
CA ASP A 91 -15.35 -24.99 -0.47
C ASP A 91 -15.87 -25.64 0.82
N SER A 92 -15.32 -25.27 1.98
CA SER A 92 -15.77 -25.81 3.27
C SER A 92 -17.13 -25.25 3.68
N VAL A 93 -17.41 -23.98 3.34
CA VAL A 93 -18.69 -23.34 3.61
C VAL A 93 -19.76 -23.94 2.69
N GLU A 94 -19.49 -24.02 1.39
CA GLU A 94 -20.42 -24.54 0.37
C GLU A 94 -20.80 -26.02 0.62
N ASN A 95 -19.87 -26.82 1.16
CA ASN A 95 -20.15 -28.21 1.54
C ASN A 95 -20.83 -28.37 2.91
N SER A 96 -21.01 -27.29 3.67
CA SER A 96 -21.62 -27.36 5.00
C SER A 96 -23.14 -27.53 4.93
N ASP A 97 -23.72 -28.18 5.95
CA ASP A 97 -25.18 -28.27 6.09
C ASP A 97 -25.83 -26.89 6.22
N ASN A 98 -25.15 -25.92 6.84
CA ASN A 98 -25.66 -24.55 6.97
C ASN A 98 -25.91 -23.90 5.62
N TYR A 99 -24.95 -24.03 4.68
CA TYR A 99 -25.10 -23.49 3.34
C TYR A 99 -26.19 -24.24 2.57
N ARG A 100 -26.18 -25.58 2.61
CA ARG A 100 -27.15 -26.43 1.86
C ARG A 100 -28.59 -26.33 2.38
N GLN A 101 -28.79 -25.84 3.60
CA GLN A 101 -30.10 -25.64 4.22
C GLN A 101 -30.48 -24.15 4.32
N ALA A 102 -29.63 -23.24 3.84
CA ALA A 102 -29.94 -21.81 3.82
C ALA A 102 -31.04 -21.51 2.79
N ASP A 103 -31.71 -20.37 3.00
CA ASP A 103 -32.65 -19.83 2.03
C ASP A 103 -31.91 -19.40 0.75
N ASP A 104 -32.57 -19.51 -0.41
CA ASP A 104 -31.97 -19.22 -1.73
C ASP A 104 -31.33 -17.83 -1.80
N ASP A 105 -31.92 -16.82 -1.15
CA ASP A 105 -31.41 -15.44 -1.13
C ASP A 105 -30.08 -15.33 -0.38
N LYS A 106 -29.87 -16.12 0.68
CA LYS A 106 -28.61 -16.17 1.42
C LYS A 106 -27.51 -16.90 0.66
N ILE A 107 -27.88 -17.96 -0.06
CA ILE A 107 -26.98 -18.69 -0.96
C ILE A 107 -26.48 -17.74 -2.05
N ILE A 108 -27.39 -17.09 -2.76
CA ILE A 108 -27.07 -16.13 -3.82
C ILE A 108 -26.16 -15.00 -3.28
N ALA A 109 -26.49 -14.42 -2.12
CA ALA A 109 -25.69 -13.36 -1.54
C ALA A 109 -24.26 -13.81 -1.19
N TYR A 110 -24.09 -15.05 -0.71
CA TYR A 110 -22.77 -15.61 -0.43
C TYR A 110 -21.98 -15.84 -1.73
N ASP A 111 -22.60 -16.44 -2.74
CA ASP A 111 -21.96 -16.76 -4.01
C ASP A 111 -21.52 -15.47 -4.75
N GLU A 112 -22.37 -14.43 -4.75
CA GLU A 112 -22.03 -13.12 -5.32
C GLU A 112 -20.87 -12.44 -4.55
N ALA A 113 -20.84 -12.54 -3.22
CA ALA A 113 -19.75 -12.03 -2.41
C ALA A 113 -18.42 -12.78 -2.69
N LEU A 114 -18.50 -14.10 -2.87
CA LEU A 114 -17.36 -14.93 -3.23
C LEU A 114 -16.83 -14.59 -4.62
N GLU A 115 -17.71 -14.45 -5.61
CA GLU A 115 -17.33 -14.03 -6.97
C GLU A 115 -16.65 -12.66 -6.96
N HIS A 116 -17.22 -11.68 -6.24
CA HIS A 116 -16.61 -10.36 -6.10
C HIS A 116 -15.23 -10.43 -5.42
N GLY A 117 -15.08 -11.22 -4.36
CA GLY A 117 -13.79 -11.46 -3.72
C GLY A 117 -12.74 -12.06 -4.68
N GLN A 118 -13.15 -13.01 -5.51
CA GLN A 118 -12.29 -13.63 -6.53
C GLN A 118 -11.91 -12.66 -7.64
N ASP A 119 -12.78 -11.71 -8.01
CA ASP A 119 -12.45 -10.64 -8.96
C ASP A 119 -11.41 -9.68 -8.40
N ILE A 120 -11.55 -9.28 -7.13
CA ILE A 120 -10.58 -8.43 -6.42
C ILE A 120 -9.17 -9.05 -6.39
N GLN A 121 -9.05 -10.38 -6.31
CA GLN A 121 -7.73 -11.04 -6.39
C GLN A 121 -7.02 -10.80 -7.73
N LYS A 122 -7.76 -10.54 -8.81
CA LYS A 122 -7.24 -10.44 -10.19
C LYS A 122 -7.08 -9.00 -10.66
N THR A 123 -7.76 -8.04 -10.03
CA THR A 123 -7.79 -6.64 -10.45
C THR A 123 -6.83 -5.76 -9.65
N ASN A 124 -6.60 -4.53 -10.12
CA ASN A 124 -5.81 -3.54 -9.37
C ASN A 124 -6.63 -2.88 -8.26
N ALA A 125 -7.26 -3.69 -7.40
CA ALA A 125 -8.17 -3.19 -6.38
C ALA A 125 -7.44 -2.39 -5.30
N THR A 126 -8.09 -1.33 -4.85
CA THR A 126 -7.66 -0.50 -3.73
C THR A 126 -7.92 -1.19 -2.40
N GLN A 127 -7.32 -0.65 -1.33
CA GLN A 127 -7.57 -1.13 0.03
C GLN A 127 -9.05 -1.06 0.41
N ASN A 128 -9.79 -0.04 -0.06
CA ASN A 128 -11.20 0.12 0.29
C ASN A 128 -12.08 -0.89 -0.44
N GLU A 129 -11.85 -1.11 -1.73
CA GLU A 129 -12.56 -2.15 -2.50
C GLU A 129 -12.30 -3.54 -1.90
N THR A 130 -11.03 -3.83 -1.55
CA THR A 130 -10.67 -5.10 -0.89
C THR A 130 -11.36 -5.25 0.47
N LYS A 131 -11.47 -4.18 1.26
CA LYS A 131 -12.20 -4.19 2.53
C LYS A 131 -13.70 -4.41 2.33
N GLN A 132 -14.29 -3.82 1.30
CA GLN A 132 -15.71 -3.98 0.99
C GLN A 132 -16.02 -5.42 0.57
N ALA A 133 -15.21 -6.00 -0.32
CA ALA A 133 -15.35 -7.41 -0.70
C ALA A 133 -15.17 -8.34 0.50
N LEU A 134 -14.16 -8.08 1.35
CA LEU A 134 -13.97 -8.85 2.59
C LEU A 134 -15.18 -8.72 3.53
N GLN A 135 -15.80 -7.54 3.66
CA GLN A 135 -16.98 -7.36 4.51
C GLN A 135 -18.22 -8.11 4.01
N GLN A 136 -18.33 -8.35 2.71
CA GLN A 136 -19.44 -9.12 2.14
C GLN A 136 -19.30 -10.63 2.42
N LEU A 137 -18.10 -11.09 2.79
CA LEU A 137 -17.79 -12.49 3.08
C LEU A 137 -17.86 -12.87 4.57
N ILE A 138 -18.13 -11.91 5.47
CA ILE A 138 -18.15 -12.09 6.94
C ILE A 138 -19.58 -11.97 7.44
#